data_AF-A0A229NW43-F1
#
_entry.id   AF-A0A229NW43-F1
#
_cell.length_a   1.000
_cell.length_b   1.000
_cell.length_c   1.000
_cell.angle_alpha   90.00
_cell.angle_beta   90.00
_cell.angle_gamma   90.00
#
_symmetry.space_group_name_H-M   'P 1'
#
loop_
_entity.id
_entity.type
_entity.pdbx_description
1 polymer ?
#
loop_
_entity_poly.entity_id
_entity_poly.type
_entity_poly.pdbx_seq_one_letter_code
_entity_poly.pdbx_strand_id
1 'polypeptide(L)'
;MMSKIVVRGGRRLEGTVRVHGAKNAVLPILAASLLATEGESVICDVPLLDDVLTIRQVLQTLGAKAVIGQDSMTISAQQLTSCEAPYEWVSKMRASFLVMGPLLARLGKVRISMPGGCAIGTRPIDQHLKGFEAMGAIITTGQGFVEAAAPGRLKGAKIYLDVASVGATENIMMAAALADGTTMLENAAKEPEIVDLANYLNAMGARIRGAGTGLIRIEGVNKLVGARHNVIPDRVEAGTFLIAAAITGGDVFVEGAIADHLGPVISKLQEMGVKLTEEDTGIRVQADRALRSVDVKTLPHPGFPTDMQSQMMALLLVSEGTSVVTETVFENRFMHVDEFRKMNANIKVEGRSAIITGGVPLHGAKVTATDLRAGAALICAGLVADGETEVGGLHHVDRGYVDIAGKLAALGADIHRTADEVEVQEIVEPIVLSSLRKSAEADEVHVAAAAASEEEGYKAEEQVAVEDVEPTLA
;
A
#
# COMPACT_ATOMS: atom_id res chain seq x y z
N MET A 1 13.38 -15.89 12.27
CA MET A 1 13.49 -15.61 10.81
C MET A 1 12.42 -14.62 10.40
N MET A 2 12.64 -13.80 9.37
CA MET A 2 11.60 -12.94 8.78
C MET A 2 10.55 -13.76 8.01
N SER A 3 9.30 -13.30 8.01
CA SER A 3 8.17 -13.97 7.38
C SER A 3 8.40 -14.16 5.88
N LYS A 4 7.96 -15.32 5.38
CA LYS A 4 8.10 -15.72 3.97
C LYS A 4 6.83 -16.39 3.48
N ILE A 5 6.60 -16.33 2.18
CA ILE A 5 5.57 -17.10 1.49
C ILE A 5 6.27 -18.28 0.83
N VAL A 6 5.80 -19.50 1.11
CA VAL A 6 6.31 -20.73 0.53
C VAL A 6 5.28 -21.24 -0.47
N VAL A 7 5.71 -21.49 -1.71
CA VAL A 7 4.88 -21.96 -2.82
C VAL A 7 5.46 -23.26 -3.36
N ARG A 8 4.64 -24.29 -3.50
CA ARG A 8 4.99 -25.51 -4.26
C ARG A 8 4.22 -25.52 -5.57
N GLY A 9 4.96 -25.48 -6.67
CA GLY A 9 4.36 -25.33 -7.99
C GLY A 9 3.65 -26.58 -8.50
N GLY A 10 2.94 -26.43 -9.61
CA GLY A 10 2.33 -27.53 -10.35
C GLY A 10 0.84 -27.76 -10.07
N ARG A 11 0.18 -26.88 -9.29
CA ARG A 11 -1.28 -26.92 -9.10
C ARG A 11 -2.00 -25.95 -10.03
N ARG A 12 -3.07 -26.44 -10.64
CA ARG A 12 -4.02 -25.65 -11.44
C ARG A 12 -4.91 -24.83 -10.50
N LEU A 13 -5.12 -23.55 -10.80
CA LEU A 13 -6.06 -22.72 -10.04
C LEU A 13 -7.48 -22.87 -10.55
N GLU A 14 -8.43 -23.07 -9.64
CA GLU A 14 -9.85 -23.21 -9.94
C GLU A 14 -10.70 -22.52 -8.87
N GLY A 15 -11.76 -21.82 -9.30
CA GLY A 15 -12.75 -21.27 -8.38
C GLY A 15 -13.04 -19.79 -8.58
N THR A 16 -13.29 -19.08 -7.49
CA THR A 16 -13.64 -17.65 -7.49
C THR A 16 -12.78 -16.90 -6.49
N VAL A 17 -12.29 -15.73 -6.90
CA VAL A 17 -11.57 -14.80 -6.03
C VAL A 17 -12.15 -13.41 -6.18
N ARG A 18 -12.41 -12.76 -5.04
CA ARG A 18 -12.86 -11.36 -5.00
C ARG A 18 -11.69 -10.43 -4.81
N VAL A 19 -11.63 -9.36 -5.60
CA VAL A 19 -10.63 -8.29 -5.41
C VAL A 19 -11.14 -7.23 -4.43
N HIS A 20 -10.21 -6.57 -3.75
CA HIS A 20 -10.49 -5.48 -2.84
C HIS A 20 -10.55 -4.13 -3.57
N GLY A 21 -10.87 -3.06 -2.84
CA GLY A 21 -10.78 -1.70 -3.36
C GLY A 21 -9.35 -1.31 -3.71
N ALA A 22 -9.22 -0.45 -4.72
CA ALA A 22 -7.95 -0.06 -5.30
C ALA A 22 -7.08 0.73 -4.31
N LYS A 23 -5.90 0.18 -4.01
CA LYS A 23 -4.91 0.87 -3.16
C LYS A 23 -4.48 2.22 -3.74
N ASN A 24 -4.37 2.32 -5.06
CA ASN A 24 -3.99 3.58 -5.70
C ASN A 24 -5.16 4.59 -5.81
N ALA A 25 -6.43 4.18 -5.64
CA ALA A 25 -7.57 5.10 -5.56
C ALA A 25 -7.85 5.53 -4.12
N VAL A 26 -7.75 4.60 -3.16
CA VAL A 26 -8.09 4.91 -1.76
C VAL A 26 -7.17 5.96 -1.16
N LEU A 27 -5.85 5.92 -1.44
CA LEU A 27 -4.90 6.88 -0.87
C LEU A 27 -5.22 8.35 -1.22
N PRO A 28 -5.42 8.74 -2.50
CA PRO A 28 -5.83 10.10 -2.84
C PRO A 28 -7.22 10.45 -2.29
N ILE A 29 -8.17 9.51 -2.23
CA ILE A 29 -9.51 9.75 -1.66
C ILE A 29 -9.44 10.04 -0.15
N LEU A 30 -8.62 9.30 0.60
CA LEU A 30 -8.39 9.55 2.01
C LEU A 30 -7.71 10.92 2.21
N ALA A 31 -6.76 11.29 1.36
CA ALA A 31 -6.17 12.64 1.38
C ALA A 31 -7.18 13.74 1.02
N ALA A 32 -8.03 13.54 0.02
CA ALA A 32 -9.08 14.46 -0.41
C ALA A 32 -10.12 14.72 0.68
N SER A 33 -10.31 13.77 1.61
CA SER A 33 -11.21 13.95 2.76
C SER A 33 -10.78 15.12 3.67
N LEU A 34 -9.51 15.54 3.60
CA LEU A 34 -9.04 16.78 4.24
C LEU A 34 -9.70 18.04 3.68
N LEU A 35 -10.36 17.99 2.52
CA LEU A 35 -11.06 19.14 1.93
C LEU A 35 -12.44 19.40 2.56
N ALA A 36 -13.03 18.40 3.25
CA ALA A 36 -14.35 18.53 3.89
C ALA A 36 -14.29 19.46 5.11
N THR A 37 -14.90 20.64 5.02
CA THR A 37 -15.00 21.59 6.16
C THR A 37 -16.15 21.25 7.09
N GLU A 38 -17.15 20.51 6.59
CA GLU A 38 -18.37 20.13 7.29
C GLU A 38 -18.68 18.65 7.03
N GLY A 39 -19.34 17.98 7.98
CA GLY A 39 -19.70 16.56 7.84
C GLY A 39 -18.51 15.60 8.03
N GLU A 40 -18.76 14.32 7.75
CA GLU A 40 -17.76 13.26 7.78
C GLU A 40 -17.74 12.54 6.44
N SER A 41 -16.55 12.17 6.00
CA SER A 41 -16.36 11.32 4.83
C SER A 41 -16.38 9.86 5.24
N VAL A 42 -17.19 9.04 4.58
CA VAL A 42 -17.29 7.60 4.82
C VAL A 42 -16.82 6.87 3.56
N ILE A 43 -15.60 6.37 3.61
CA ILE A 43 -14.97 5.68 2.48
C ILE A 43 -15.15 4.19 2.67
N CYS A 44 -15.86 3.52 1.78
CA CYS A 44 -16.14 2.09 1.78
C CYS A 44 -15.18 1.31 0.88
N ASP A 45 -15.07 0.01 1.12
CA ASP A 45 -14.17 -0.93 0.41
C ASP A 45 -12.69 -0.55 0.57
N VAL A 46 -12.32 -0.06 1.76
CA VAL A 46 -10.94 0.33 2.09
C VAL A 46 -10.10 -0.93 2.36
N PRO A 47 -9.06 -1.23 1.55
CA PRO A 47 -8.22 -2.40 1.79
C PRO A 47 -7.32 -2.18 3.01
N LEU A 48 -7.22 -3.17 3.90
CA LEU A 48 -6.37 -3.10 5.09
C LEU A 48 -4.90 -3.37 4.74
N LEU A 49 -4.22 -2.35 4.22
CA LEU A 49 -2.82 -2.39 3.77
C LEU A 49 -1.95 -1.45 4.62
N ASP A 50 -0.65 -1.72 4.69
CA ASP A 50 0.31 -0.88 5.43
C ASP A 50 0.33 0.58 4.97
N ASP A 51 0.17 0.82 3.66
CA ASP A 51 0.07 2.17 3.09
C ASP A 51 -1.21 2.89 3.58
N VAL A 52 -2.32 2.17 3.77
CA VAL A 52 -3.59 2.71 4.29
C VAL A 52 -3.47 3.03 5.79
N LEU A 53 -2.79 2.18 6.55
CA LEU A 53 -2.47 2.46 7.95
C LEU A 53 -1.55 3.70 8.05
N THR A 54 -0.57 3.81 7.16
CA THR A 54 0.36 4.95 7.13
C THR A 54 -0.35 6.27 6.83
N ILE A 55 -1.20 6.32 5.79
CA ILE A 55 -1.92 7.57 5.46
C ILE A 55 -2.89 7.97 6.57
N ARG A 56 -3.52 7.00 7.26
CA ARG A 56 -4.33 7.30 8.45
C ARG A 56 -3.51 8.04 9.51
N GLN A 57 -2.26 7.65 9.75
CA GLN A 57 -1.43 8.30 10.77
C GLN A 57 -1.03 9.72 10.33
N VAL A 58 -0.81 9.93 9.02
CA VAL A 58 -0.62 11.27 8.44
C VAL A 58 -1.85 12.14 8.70
N LEU A 59 -3.05 11.66 8.37
CA LEU A 59 -4.30 12.39 8.57
C LEU A 59 -4.51 12.76 10.04
N GLN A 60 -4.26 11.81 10.96
CA GLN A 60 -4.35 12.05 12.41
C GLN A 60 -3.36 13.12 12.88
N THR A 61 -2.13 13.11 12.35
CA THR A 61 -1.12 14.13 12.68
C THR A 61 -1.52 15.53 12.22
N LEU A 62 -2.29 15.63 11.14
CA LEU A 62 -2.84 16.88 10.61
C LEU A 62 -4.06 17.39 11.42
N GLY A 63 -4.52 16.61 12.40
CA GLY A 63 -5.65 16.93 13.28
C GLY A 63 -6.98 16.32 12.86
N ALA A 64 -7.03 15.56 11.76
CA ALA A 64 -8.24 14.88 11.33
C ALA A 64 -8.52 13.64 12.19
N LYS A 65 -9.78 13.36 12.50
CA LYS A 65 -10.18 12.10 13.12
C LYS A 65 -10.36 11.06 12.02
N ALA A 66 -9.61 9.95 12.09
CA ALA A 66 -9.70 8.85 11.11
C ALA A 66 -9.90 7.51 11.84
N VAL A 67 -11.09 6.92 11.68
CA VAL A 67 -11.52 5.69 12.35
C VAL A 67 -11.71 4.60 11.31
N ILE A 68 -11.04 3.46 11.52
CA ILE A 68 -11.17 2.26 10.68
C ILE A 68 -12.36 1.44 11.20
N GLY A 69 -13.29 1.11 10.31
CA GLY A 69 -14.31 0.09 10.49
C GLY A 69 -13.90 -1.22 9.80
N GLN A 70 -14.83 -2.15 9.66
CA GLN A 70 -14.56 -3.48 9.09
C GLN A 70 -14.03 -3.41 7.64
N ASP A 71 -14.75 -2.71 6.74
CA ASP A 71 -14.35 -2.50 5.34
C ASP A 71 -14.50 -1.01 4.95
N SER A 72 -14.27 -0.11 5.90
CA SER A 72 -14.44 1.33 5.66
C SER A 72 -13.55 2.19 6.55
N MET A 73 -13.36 3.44 6.17
CA MET A 73 -12.73 4.45 6.99
C MET A 73 -13.62 5.69 7.07
N THR A 74 -13.91 6.14 8.28
CA THR A 74 -14.62 7.40 8.54
C THR A 74 -13.63 8.49 8.89
N ILE A 75 -13.69 9.62 8.19
CA ILE A 75 -12.78 10.76 8.35
C ILE A 75 -13.56 12.03 8.65
N SER A 76 -13.20 12.71 9.73
CA SER A 76 -13.67 14.05 10.06
C SER A 76 -12.50 15.03 10.06
N ALA A 77 -12.53 15.98 9.13
CA ALA A 77 -11.48 17.00 8.91
C ALA A 77 -11.99 18.44 9.13
N GLN A 78 -13.00 18.60 9.97
CA GLN A 78 -13.63 19.90 10.26
C GLN A 78 -12.63 20.88 10.89
N GLN A 79 -11.75 20.38 11.76
CA GLN A 79 -10.66 21.13 12.36
C GLN A 79 -9.33 20.45 12.03
N LEU A 80 -8.44 21.18 11.35
CA LEU A 80 -7.06 20.78 11.15
C LEU A 80 -6.19 21.58 12.11
N THR A 81 -5.29 20.89 12.82
CA THR A 81 -4.45 21.49 13.86
C THR A 81 -3.02 21.72 13.41
N SER A 82 -2.64 21.13 12.26
CA SER A 82 -1.29 21.23 11.69
C SER A 82 -1.35 21.40 10.17
N CYS A 83 -0.34 22.07 9.63
CA CYS A 83 -0.06 22.14 8.19
C CYS A 83 1.23 21.39 7.83
N GLU A 84 1.78 20.61 8.77
CA GLU A 84 3.03 19.87 8.59
C GLU A 84 2.78 18.36 8.56
N ALA A 85 3.22 17.71 7.48
CA ALA A 85 3.29 16.25 7.38
C ALA A 85 4.71 15.79 7.73
N PRO A 86 4.91 15.07 8.84
CA PRO A 86 6.24 14.81 9.39
C PRO A 86 7.02 13.77 8.57
N TYR A 87 8.35 13.88 8.63
CA TYR A 87 9.29 13.00 7.94
C TYR A 87 9.05 11.51 8.22
N GLU A 88 8.68 11.15 9.45
CA GLU A 88 8.50 9.75 9.86
C GLU A 88 7.51 9.00 8.96
N TRP A 89 6.39 9.63 8.59
CA TRP A 89 5.38 9.00 7.74
C TRP A 89 5.68 9.21 6.25
N VAL A 90 6.22 10.38 5.89
CA VAL A 90 6.51 10.72 4.49
C VAL A 90 7.64 9.86 3.92
N SER A 91 8.64 9.53 4.73
CA SER A 91 9.74 8.64 4.36
C SER A 91 9.28 7.19 4.17
N LYS A 92 8.28 6.72 4.94
CA LYS A 92 7.71 5.38 4.83
C LYS A 92 6.85 5.21 3.58
N MET A 93 6.07 6.24 3.21
CA MET A 93 5.16 6.18 2.07
C MET A 93 5.17 7.47 1.25
N ARG A 94 5.73 7.41 0.05
CA ARG A 94 5.75 8.54 -0.91
C ARG A 94 4.37 9.13 -1.25
N ALA A 95 3.31 8.31 -1.25
CA ALA A 95 1.95 8.77 -1.52
C ALA A 95 1.40 9.75 -0.46
N SER A 96 2.05 9.85 0.70
CA SER A 96 1.77 10.91 1.69
C SER A 96 1.86 12.32 1.09
N PHE A 97 2.62 12.51 0.01
CA PHE A 97 2.72 13.78 -0.71
C PHE A 97 1.38 14.27 -1.30
N LEU A 98 0.36 13.40 -1.38
CA LEU A 98 -0.99 13.75 -1.84
C LEU A 98 -1.77 14.63 -0.86
N VAL A 99 -1.32 14.79 0.40
CA VAL A 99 -1.94 15.74 1.33
C VAL A 99 -1.58 17.20 1.02
N MET A 100 -0.57 17.44 0.18
CA MET A 100 -0.09 18.79 -0.11
C MET A 100 -1.16 19.66 -0.79
N GLY A 101 -1.84 19.14 -1.81
CA GLY A 101 -2.92 19.84 -2.50
C GLY A 101 -4.08 20.23 -1.57
N PRO A 102 -4.68 19.27 -0.84
CA PRO A 102 -5.73 19.54 0.15
C PRO A 102 -5.34 20.55 1.23
N LEU A 103 -4.13 20.44 1.80
CA LEU A 103 -3.67 21.37 2.84
C LEU A 103 -3.47 22.77 2.30
N LEU A 104 -2.87 22.91 1.11
CA LEU A 104 -2.69 24.22 0.48
C LEU A 104 -4.04 24.89 0.16
N ALA A 105 -5.02 24.11 -0.31
CA ALA A 105 -6.37 24.59 -0.58
C ALA A 105 -7.14 25.00 0.70
N ARG A 106 -6.99 24.24 1.79
CA ARG A 106 -7.72 24.45 3.06
C ARG A 106 -7.10 25.49 3.97
N LEU A 107 -5.77 25.48 4.08
CA LEU A 107 -5.02 26.27 5.07
C LEU A 107 -4.20 27.40 4.43
N GLY A 108 -4.10 27.44 3.10
CA GLY A 108 -3.27 28.40 2.37
C GLY A 108 -1.76 28.19 2.56
N LYS A 109 -1.35 27.17 3.33
CA LYS A 109 0.05 26.83 3.58
C LYS A 109 0.22 25.35 3.88
N VAL A 110 1.38 24.81 3.55
CA VAL A 110 1.77 23.43 3.83
C VAL A 110 3.27 23.30 3.92
N ARG A 111 3.75 22.43 4.82
CA ARG A 111 5.14 22.00 4.94
C ARG A 111 5.18 20.48 4.90
N ILE A 112 5.95 19.90 3.99
CA ILE A 112 6.05 18.45 3.84
C ILE A 112 7.50 18.06 3.61
N SER A 113 7.94 16.95 4.21
CA SER A 113 9.26 16.42 3.92
C SER A 113 9.38 16.02 2.45
N MET A 114 10.56 16.24 1.86
CA MET A 114 10.87 15.77 0.52
C MET A 114 10.77 14.24 0.50
N PRO A 115 9.99 13.64 -0.41
CA PRO A 115 10.02 12.20 -0.58
C PRO A 115 11.43 11.75 -0.98
N GLY A 116 11.93 10.69 -0.34
CA GLY A 116 13.25 10.13 -0.65
C GLY A 116 13.33 9.48 -2.04
N GLY A 117 14.49 8.87 -2.33
CA GLY A 117 14.71 8.07 -3.53
C GLY A 117 13.80 6.84 -3.58
N CYS A 118 13.45 6.39 -4.78
CA CYS A 118 12.63 5.21 -5.01
C CYS A 118 13.42 4.18 -5.81
N ALA A 119 13.44 2.92 -5.39
CA ALA A 119 14.27 1.87 -5.99
C ALA A 119 13.96 1.61 -7.47
N ILE A 120 12.71 1.82 -7.89
CA ILE A 120 12.26 1.57 -9.27
C ILE A 120 12.56 2.70 -10.25
N GLY A 121 13.03 3.86 -9.78
CA GLY A 121 13.41 4.98 -10.64
C GLY A 121 13.27 6.35 -9.99
N THR A 122 13.72 7.38 -10.72
CA THR A 122 13.52 8.77 -10.32
C THR A 122 12.04 9.13 -10.43
N ARG A 123 11.53 9.78 -9.39
CA ARG A 123 10.15 10.27 -9.34
C ARG A 123 10.23 11.71 -8.88
N PRO A 124 10.44 12.68 -9.79
CA PRO A 124 10.48 14.07 -9.38
C PRO A 124 9.07 14.54 -8.99
N ILE A 125 9.00 15.60 -8.18
CA ILE A 125 7.75 16.25 -7.75
C ILE A 125 7.52 17.58 -8.48
N ASP A 126 8.39 17.92 -9.43
CA ASP A 126 8.41 19.16 -10.20
C ASP A 126 7.04 19.49 -10.81
N GLN A 127 6.35 18.51 -11.39
CA GLN A 127 5.03 18.72 -11.99
C GLN A 127 3.95 19.11 -10.98
N HIS A 128 4.07 18.66 -9.72
CA HIS A 128 3.18 19.09 -8.64
C HIS A 128 3.42 20.55 -8.30
N LEU A 129 4.70 20.89 -8.11
CA LEU A 129 5.14 22.23 -7.71
C LEU A 129 4.79 23.25 -8.81
N LYS A 130 5.09 22.94 -10.07
CA LYS A 130 4.70 23.71 -11.26
C LYS A 130 3.19 24.01 -11.29
N GLY A 131 2.37 23.02 -10.97
CA GLY A 131 0.92 23.18 -10.91
C GLY A 131 0.47 24.15 -9.82
N PHE A 132 1.03 24.03 -8.61
CA PHE A 132 0.72 24.92 -7.50
C PHE A 132 1.20 26.35 -7.74
N GLU A 133 2.40 26.55 -8.32
CA GLU A 133 2.92 27.87 -8.70
C GLU A 133 2.02 28.55 -9.73
N ALA A 134 1.57 27.81 -10.74
CA ALA A 134 0.62 28.32 -11.74
C ALA A 134 -0.71 28.78 -11.10
N MET A 135 -1.10 28.16 -9.97
CA MET A 135 -2.27 28.54 -9.17
C MET A 135 -1.97 29.67 -8.16
N GLY A 136 -0.78 30.25 -8.19
CA GLY A 136 -0.36 31.38 -7.36
C GLY A 136 0.30 31.02 -6.03
N ALA A 137 0.69 29.76 -5.83
CA ALA A 137 1.47 29.38 -4.65
C ALA A 137 2.94 29.82 -4.78
N ILE A 138 3.55 30.22 -3.67
CA ILE A 138 4.98 30.48 -3.53
C ILE A 138 5.60 29.22 -2.93
N ILE A 139 6.59 28.64 -3.61
CA ILE A 139 7.23 27.40 -3.21
C ILE A 139 8.67 27.68 -2.75
N THR A 140 9.01 27.13 -1.59
CA THR A 140 10.36 27.18 -1.03
C THR A 140 10.83 25.77 -0.74
N THR A 141 11.97 25.39 -1.29
CA THR A 141 12.59 24.09 -1.03
C THR A 141 13.90 24.28 -0.26
N GLY A 142 14.05 23.58 0.87
CA GLY A 142 15.25 23.69 1.69
C GLY A 142 15.25 22.72 2.87
N GLN A 143 16.43 22.36 3.37
CA GLN A 143 16.62 21.52 4.57
C GLN A 143 15.85 20.18 4.54
N GLY A 144 15.60 19.61 3.36
CA GLY A 144 14.84 18.36 3.21
C GLY A 144 13.32 18.52 3.25
N PHE A 145 12.80 19.76 3.18
CA PHE A 145 11.36 20.06 3.14
C PHE A 145 10.98 20.83 1.87
N VAL A 146 9.70 20.68 1.51
CA VAL A 146 8.97 21.56 0.60
C VAL A 146 7.97 22.34 1.42
N GLU A 147 8.03 23.65 1.30
CA GLU A 147 7.03 24.56 1.81
C GLU A 147 6.30 25.22 0.64
N ALA A 148 4.98 25.28 0.73
CA ALA A 148 4.18 26.04 -0.21
C ALA A 148 3.18 26.92 0.55
N ALA A 149 3.05 28.18 0.12
CA ALA A 149 2.11 29.13 0.69
C ALA A 149 1.41 29.92 -0.42
N ALA A 150 0.09 30.06 -0.32
CA ALA A 150 -0.70 30.89 -1.21
C ALA A 150 -1.02 32.24 -0.52
N PRO A 151 -0.79 33.39 -1.18
CA PRO A 151 -1.24 34.68 -0.67
C PRO A 151 -2.76 34.78 -0.80
N GLY A 152 -3.46 34.21 0.18
CA GLY A 152 -4.93 34.07 0.18
C GLY A 152 -5.37 32.72 -0.40
N ARG A 153 -6.48 32.72 -1.14
CA ARG A 153 -6.96 31.51 -1.85
C ARG A 153 -6.15 31.30 -3.13
N LEU A 154 -5.83 30.04 -3.42
CA LEU A 154 -5.31 29.63 -4.72
C LEU A 154 -6.21 30.13 -5.85
N LYS A 155 -5.64 30.40 -7.02
CA LYS A 155 -6.36 30.85 -8.21
C LYS A 155 -6.49 29.73 -9.24
N GLY A 156 -7.56 29.76 -10.01
CA GLY A 156 -7.71 28.92 -11.19
C GLY A 156 -6.65 29.27 -12.24
N ALA A 157 -6.12 28.26 -12.91
CA ALA A 157 -5.06 28.43 -13.91
C ALA A 157 -5.18 27.45 -15.09
N LYS A 158 -4.53 27.77 -16.21
CA LYS A 158 -4.28 26.79 -17.27
C LYS A 158 -2.93 26.15 -17.05
N ILE A 159 -2.89 24.84 -16.90
CA ILE A 159 -1.71 24.07 -16.51
C ILE A 159 -1.50 22.98 -17.54
N TYR A 160 -0.35 22.98 -18.20
CA TYR A 160 0.09 21.90 -19.08
C TYR A 160 1.14 21.05 -18.35
N LEU A 161 0.84 19.77 -18.14
CA LEU A 161 1.79 18.83 -17.55
C LEU A 161 2.75 18.30 -18.63
N ASP A 162 4.05 18.33 -18.36
CA ASP A 162 5.06 17.87 -19.31
C ASP A 162 5.04 16.33 -19.45
N VAL A 163 4.58 15.67 -18.39
CA VAL A 163 4.31 14.22 -18.35
C VAL A 163 2.95 13.98 -17.71
N ALA A 164 2.23 12.95 -18.16
CA ALA A 164 0.95 12.54 -17.60
C ALA A 164 1.12 11.89 -16.21
N SER A 165 1.50 12.69 -15.22
CA SER A 165 1.76 12.25 -13.85
C SER A 165 0.46 12.06 -13.09
N VAL A 166 0.20 10.82 -12.65
CA VAL A 166 -0.94 10.46 -11.79
C VAL A 166 -0.98 11.33 -10.54
N GLY A 167 0.10 11.31 -9.75
CA GLY A 167 0.14 12.05 -8.48
C GLY A 167 0.04 13.57 -8.65
N ALA A 168 0.58 14.14 -9.73
CA ALA A 168 0.46 15.58 -9.98
C ALA A 168 -0.97 15.94 -10.36
N THR A 169 -1.60 15.12 -11.21
CA THR A 169 -2.99 15.27 -11.61
C THR A 169 -3.92 15.25 -10.39
N GLU A 170 -3.76 14.28 -9.49
CA GLU A 170 -4.54 14.16 -8.25
C GLU A 170 -4.36 15.39 -7.34
N ASN A 171 -3.10 15.77 -7.07
CA ASN A 171 -2.79 16.88 -6.17
C ASN A 171 -3.34 18.22 -6.67
N ILE A 172 -3.13 18.51 -7.97
CA ILE A 172 -3.60 19.76 -8.59
C ILE A 172 -5.13 19.76 -8.64
N MET A 173 -5.76 18.63 -8.95
CA MET A 173 -7.22 18.49 -8.95
C MET A 173 -7.82 18.77 -7.58
N MET A 174 -7.26 18.17 -6.52
CA MET A 174 -7.68 18.42 -5.13
C MET A 174 -7.49 19.88 -4.73
N ALA A 175 -6.35 20.50 -5.09
CA ALA A 175 -6.10 21.90 -4.79
C ALA A 175 -7.07 22.85 -5.53
N ALA A 176 -7.35 22.55 -6.80
CA ALA A 176 -8.23 23.34 -7.66
C ALA A 176 -9.69 23.31 -7.22
N ALA A 177 -10.11 22.25 -6.52
CA ALA A 177 -11.49 22.11 -6.07
C ALA A 177 -11.96 23.25 -5.14
N LEU A 178 -11.05 23.91 -4.40
CA LEU A 178 -11.34 25.09 -3.56
C LEU A 178 -10.64 26.36 -4.04
N ALA A 179 -10.05 26.36 -5.23
CA ALA A 179 -9.42 27.56 -5.80
C ALA A 179 -10.48 28.61 -6.21
N ASP A 180 -10.05 29.86 -6.41
CA ASP A 180 -10.87 30.92 -6.96
C ASP A 180 -10.75 30.95 -8.49
N GLY A 181 -11.82 30.58 -9.18
CA GLY A 181 -11.89 30.54 -10.64
C GLY A 181 -11.87 29.12 -11.22
N THR A 182 -11.51 29.01 -12.50
CA THR A 182 -11.47 27.73 -13.23
C THR A 182 -10.02 27.31 -13.48
N THR A 183 -9.70 26.07 -13.15
CA THR A 183 -8.46 25.39 -13.53
C THR A 183 -8.71 24.48 -14.74
N MET A 184 -7.84 24.58 -15.75
CA MET A 184 -7.76 23.66 -16.87
C MET A 184 -6.45 22.90 -16.78
N LEU A 185 -6.53 21.58 -16.62
CA LEU A 185 -5.36 20.70 -16.56
C LEU A 185 -5.25 19.93 -17.87
N GLU A 186 -4.22 20.23 -18.64
CA GLU A 186 -3.90 19.64 -19.94
C GLU A 186 -2.81 18.57 -19.80
N ASN A 187 -2.90 17.53 -20.64
CA ASN A 187 -2.07 16.33 -20.55
C ASN A 187 -2.20 15.62 -19.18
N ALA A 188 -3.42 15.64 -18.62
CA ALA A 188 -3.73 14.98 -17.37
C ALA A 188 -3.62 13.45 -17.49
N ALA A 189 -3.29 12.82 -16.36
CA ALA A 189 -3.41 11.37 -16.18
C ALA A 189 -4.86 10.92 -16.40
N LYS A 190 -5.04 9.71 -16.95
CA LYS A 190 -6.34 9.17 -17.39
C LYS A 190 -6.74 7.90 -16.66
N GLU A 191 -5.91 7.46 -15.74
CA GLU A 191 -6.06 6.25 -14.96
C GLU A 191 -7.44 6.19 -14.28
N PRO A 192 -8.05 5.00 -14.12
CA PRO A 192 -9.34 4.86 -13.44
C PRO A 192 -9.38 5.49 -12.05
N GLU A 193 -8.23 5.48 -11.34
CA GLU A 193 -8.08 6.12 -10.04
C GLU A 193 -8.28 7.64 -10.08
N ILE A 194 -7.96 8.30 -11.20
CA ILE A 194 -8.22 9.74 -11.42
C ILE A 194 -9.73 10.00 -11.55
N VAL A 195 -10.43 9.11 -12.26
CA VAL A 195 -11.88 9.19 -12.42
C VAL A 195 -12.57 8.99 -11.07
N ASP A 196 -12.12 8.01 -10.29
CA ASP A 196 -12.67 7.73 -8.97
C ASP A 196 -12.50 8.90 -7.99
N LEU A 197 -11.31 9.51 -7.96
CA LEU A 197 -11.06 10.73 -7.18
C LEU A 197 -11.97 11.89 -7.61
N ALA A 198 -12.14 12.11 -8.92
CA ALA A 198 -13.02 13.15 -9.43
C ALA A 198 -14.49 12.91 -9.04
N ASN A 199 -14.94 11.65 -9.08
CA ASN A 199 -16.28 11.26 -8.65
C ASN A 199 -16.49 11.52 -7.16
N TYR A 200 -15.51 11.15 -6.32
CA TYR A 200 -15.56 11.45 -4.89
C TYR A 200 -15.61 12.96 -4.61
N LEU A 201 -14.72 13.74 -5.22
CA LEU A 201 -14.69 15.20 -5.06
C LEU A 201 -16.02 15.83 -5.52
N ASN A 202 -16.62 15.36 -6.61
CA ASN A 202 -17.93 15.81 -7.06
C ASN A 202 -19.04 15.44 -6.05
N ALA A 203 -18.98 14.25 -5.44
CA ALA A 203 -19.90 13.86 -4.37
C ALA A 203 -19.77 14.76 -3.12
N MET A 204 -18.58 15.30 -2.85
CA MET A 204 -18.33 16.31 -1.82
C MET A 204 -18.84 17.72 -2.20
N GLY A 205 -19.28 17.93 -3.44
CA GLY A 205 -19.79 19.19 -3.97
C GLY A 205 -18.84 19.95 -4.91
N ALA A 206 -17.75 19.34 -5.36
CA ALA A 206 -16.86 19.95 -6.36
C ALA A 206 -17.50 20.00 -7.75
N ARG A 207 -16.86 20.70 -8.68
CA ARG A 207 -17.29 20.82 -10.08
C ARG A 207 -16.15 20.42 -11.01
N ILE A 208 -15.97 19.11 -11.18
CA ILE A 208 -14.89 18.52 -11.96
C ILE A 208 -15.47 17.78 -13.16
N ARG A 209 -14.94 18.05 -14.35
CA ARG A 209 -15.34 17.41 -15.62
C ARG A 209 -14.11 17.01 -16.43
N GLY A 210 -14.23 15.94 -17.22
CA GLY A 210 -13.19 15.49 -18.14
C GLY A 210 -12.14 14.54 -17.54
N ALA A 211 -12.31 14.09 -16.29
CA ALA A 211 -11.49 13.01 -15.73
C ALA A 211 -11.61 11.74 -16.60
N GLY A 212 -10.51 11.03 -16.81
CA GLY A 212 -10.39 9.95 -17.80
C GLY A 212 -10.04 10.44 -19.22
N THR A 213 -10.03 11.76 -19.44
CA THR A 213 -9.52 12.39 -20.67
C THR A 213 -8.23 13.15 -20.40
N GLY A 214 -7.54 13.60 -21.46
CA GLY A 214 -6.32 14.41 -21.31
C GLY A 214 -6.56 15.86 -20.89
N LEU A 215 -7.82 16.28 -20.72
CA LEU A 215 -8.21 17.63 -20.35
C LEU A 215 -9.21 17.59 -19.19
N ILE A 216 -8.79 18.03 -18.00
CA ILE A 216 -9.66 18.11 -16.83
C ILE A 216 -9.97 19.59 -16.55
N ARG A 217 -11.27 19.91 -16.45
CA ARG A 217 -11.76 21.23 -16.08
C ARG A 217 -12.31 21.18 -14.66
N ILE A 218 -11.77 22.03 -13.78
CA ILE A 218 -12.18 22.17 -12.39
C ILE A 218 -12.66 23.60 -12.17
N GLU A 219 -13.91 23.77 -11.77
CA GLU A 219 -14.42 25.06 -11.30
C GLU A 219 -14.41 25.06 -9.77
N GLY A 220 -13.56 25.90 -9.18
CA GLY A 220 -13.37 25.92 -7.74
C GLY A 220 -14.61 26.41 -7.00
N VAL A 221 -14.90 25.79 -5.86
CA VAL A 221 -16.06 26.09 -5.01
C VAL A 221 -15.64 26.69 -3.68
N ASN A 222 -16.59 27.24 -2.92
CA ASN A 222 -16.28 27.88 -1.64
C ASN A 222 -16.02 26.90 -0.51
N LYS A 223 -16.69 25.76 -0.53
CA LYS A 223 -16.56 24.71 0.49
C LYS A 223 -16.91 23.35 -0.09
N LEU A 224 -16.40 22.32 0.56
CA LEU A 224 -16.74 20.93 0.31
C LEU A 224 -17.22 20.28 1.61
N VAL A 225 -18.12 19.32 1.49
CA VAL A 225 -18.71 18.59 2.62
C VAL A 225 -18.30 17.12 2.57
N GLY A 226 -18.31 16.46 3.72
CA GLY A 226 -18.08 15.02 3.79
C GLY A 226 -19.10 14.24 2.96
N ALA A 227 -18.65 13.17 2.32
CA ALA A 227 -19.47 12.34 1.44
C ALA A 227 -19.21 10.85 1.70
N ARG A 228 -20.19 10.02 1.37
CA ARG A 228 -20.02 8.56 1.31
C ARG A 228 -19.54 8.17 -0.07
N HIS A 229 -18.52 7.32 -0.16
CA HIS A 229 -17.94 6.89 -1.42
C HIS A 229 -17.46 5.44 -1.35
N ASN A 230 -17.72 4.65 -2.39
CA ASN A 230 -17.20 3.29 -2.51
C ASN A 230 -15.99 3.32 -3.45
N VAL A 231 -14.84 2.88 -2.97
CA VAL A 231 -13.61 2.86 -3.77
C VAL A 231 -13.75 1.85 -4.91
N ILE A 232 -13.28 2.19 -6.11
CA ILE A 232 -13.29 1.25 -7.24
C ILE A 232 -12.48 -0.02 -6.94
N PRO A 233 -12.80 -1.17 -7.54
CA PRO A 233 -12.00 -2.38 -7.42
C PRO A 233 -10.55 -2.21 -7.89
N ASP A 234 -9.61 -2.92 -7.25
CA ASP A 234 -8.18 -2.88 -7.60
C ASP A 234 -7.92 -3.64 -8.91
N ARG A 235 -7.76 -2.86 -9.99
CA ARG A 235 -7.43 -3.42 -11.30
C ARG A 235 -6.09 -4.15 -11.33
N VAL A 236 -5.12 -3.78 -10.50
CA VAL A 236 -3.80 -4.44 -10.48
C VAL A 236 -3.88 -5.77 -9.74
N GLU A 237 -4.64 -5.83 -8.64
CA GLU A 237 -4.97 -7.09 -7.97
C GLU A 237 -5.74 -8.02 -8.93
N ALA A 238 -6.78 -7.50 -9.58
CA ALA A 238 -7.56 -8.24 -10.58
C ALA A 238 -6.66 -8.81 -11.67
N GLY A 239 -5.87 -7.96 -12.34
CA GLY A 239 -4.93 -8.39 -13.37
C GLY A 239 -3.93 -9.44 -12.87
N THR A 240 -3.50 -9.36 -11.62
CA THR A 240 -2.59 -10.35 -11.02
C THR A 240 -3.27 -11.72 -10.90
N PHE A 241 -4.54 -11.77 -10.47
CA PHE A 241 -5.29 -13.03 -10.46
C PHE A 241 -5.64 -13.55 -11.86
N LEU A 242 -5.90 -12.66 -12.84
CA LEU A 242 -6.05 -13.07 -14.23
C LEU A 242 -4.78 -13.78 -14.73
N ILE A 243 -3.60 -13.23 -14.40
CA ILE A 243 -2.31 -13.82 -14.75
C ILE A 243 -2.05 -15.12 -13.97
N ALA A 244 -2.35 -15.17 -12.67
CA ALA A 244 -2.19 -16.37 -11.87
C ALA A 244 -3.06 -17.54 -12.39
N ALA A 245 -4.28 -17.24 -12.84
CA ALA A 245 -5.13 -18.21 -13.51
C ALA A 245 -4.53 -18.65 -14.86
N ALA A 246 -4.07 -17.71 -15.68
CA ALA A 246 -3.49 -18.01 -16.98
C ALA A 246 -2.20 -18.82 -16.90
N ILE A 247 -1.28 -18.47 -15.99
CA ILE A 247 0.03 -19.13 -15.86
C ILE A 247 -0.11 -20.58 -15.41
N THR A 248 -1.12 -20.88 -14.60
CA THR A 248 -1.40 -22.23 -14.06
C THR A 248 -2.32 -23.06 -14.96
N GLY A 249 -2.72 -22.54 -16.12
CA GLY A 249 -3.69 -23.19 -17.00
C GLY A 249 -5.10 -23.31 -16.40
N GLY A 250 -5.44 -22.45 -15.44
CA GLY A 250 -6.61 -22.53 -14.56
C GLY A 250 -7.96 -22.15 -15.18
N ASP A 251 -9.00 -22.18 -14.34
CA ASP A 251 -10.35 -21.65 -14.59
C ASP A 251 -10.82 -20.85 -13.36
N VAL A 252 -10.63 -19.54 -13.40
CA VAL A 252 -10.87 -18.67 -12.25
C VAL A 252 -11.82 -17.54 -12.64
N PHE A 253 -12.82 -17.31 -11.80
CA PHE A 253 -13.65 -16.11 -11.85
C PHE A 253 -13.08 -15.05 -10.91
N VAL A 254 -12.70 -13.89 -11.46
CA VAL A 254 -12.18 -12.76 -10.70
C VAL A 254 -13.31 -11.75 -10.51
N GLU A 255 -14.00 -11.85 -9.37
CA GLU A 255 -15.08 -10.95 -8.97
C GLU A 255 -14.51 -9.56 -8.62
N GLY A 256 -15.14 -8.51 -9.14
CA GLY A 256 -14.72 -7.12 -9.05
C GLY A 256 -13.79 -6.67 -10.19
N ALA A 257 -13.38 -7.55 -11.10
CA ALA A 257 -12.61 -7.16 -12.27
C ALA A 257 -13.48 -6.39 -13.27
N ILE A 258 -13.13 -5.12 -13.54
CA ILE A 258 -13.82 -4.27 -14.51
C ILE A 258 -13.01 -4.27 -15.82
N ALA A 259 -13.60 -4.76 -16.92
CA ALA A 259 -12.90 -4.93 -18.19
C ALA A 259 -12.33 -3.62 -18.74
N ASP A 260 -13.11 -2.54 -18.67
CA ASP A 260 -12.69 -1.20 -19.13
C ASP A 260 -11.44 -0.67 -18.41
N HIS A 261 -11.21 -1.07 -17.16
CA HIS A 261 -10.01 -0.68 -16.41
C HIS A 261 -8.76 -1.49 -16.81
N LEU A 262 -8.97 -2.62 -17.50
CA LEU A 262 -7.98 -3.65 -17.81
C LEU A 262 -7.79 -3.91 -19.31
N GLY A 263 -8.41 -3.12 -20.19
CA GLY A 263 -8.42 -3.33 -21.65
C GLY A 263 -7.08 -3.80 -22.26
N PRO A 264 -5.94 -3.11 -22.03
CA PRO A 264 -4.64 -3.54 -22.57
C PRO A 264 -4.14 -4.88 -22.03
N VAL A 265 -4.43 -5.19 -20.77
CA VAL A 265 -4.06 -6.45 -20.13
C VAL A 265 -4.88 -7.58 -20.73
N ILE A 266 -6.20 -7.37 -20.84
CA ILE A 266 -7.14 -8.32 -21.46
C ILE A 266 -6.74 -8.60 -22.92
N SER A 267 -6.46 -7.55 -23.70
CA SER A 267 -6.00 -7.68 -25.08
C SER A 267 -4.75 -8.54 -25.18
N LYS A 268 -3.74 -8.29 -24.33
CA LYS A 268 -2.51 -9.08 -24.36
C LYS A 268 -2.72 -10.54 -23.95
N LEU A 269 -3.53 -10.79 -22.93
CA LEU A 269 -3.89 -12.16 -22.54
C LEU A 269 -4.62 -12.90 -23.67
N GLN A 270 -5.53 -12.24 -24.38
CA GLN A 270 -6.21 -12.83 -25.55
C GLN A 270 -5.24 -13.10 -26.72
N GLU A 271 -4.30 -12.20 -27.00
CA GLU A 271 -3.23 -12.42 -27.99
C GLU A 271 -2.41 -13.67 -27.67
N MET A 272 -2.12 -13.90 -26.38
CA MET A 272 -1.45 -15.11 -25.89
C MET A 272 -2.30 -16.38 -26.02
N GLY A 273 -3.60 -16.26 -26.27
CA GLY A 273 -4.53 -17.38 -26.43
C GLY A 273 -5.36 -17.69 -25.18
N VAL A 274 -5.32 -16.83 -24.16
CA VAL A 274 -6.16 -16.95 -22.96
C VAL A 274 -7.60 -16.59 -23.29
N LYS A 275 -8.55 -17.42 -22.88
CA LYS A 275 -9.97 -17.13 -23.01
C LYS A 275 -10.44 -16.30 -21.81
N LEU A 276 -10.92 -15.09 -22.10
CA LEU A 276 -11.49 -14.17 -21.12
C LEU A 276 -12.96 -13.94 -21.45
N THR A 277 -13.83 -14.14 -20.46
CA THR A 277 -15.28 -13.90 -20.58
C THR A 277 -15.68 -12.88 -19.52
N GLU A 278 -16.19 -11.73 -19.96
CA GLU A 278 -16.79 -10.74 -19.06
C GLU A 278 -18.16 -11.22 -18.62
N GLU A 279 -18.39 -11.23 -17.32
CA GLU A 279 -19.66 -11.55 -16.67
C GLU A 279 -20.08 -10.35 -15.79
N ASP A 280 -21.31 -10.33 -15.28
CA ASP A 280 -21.91 -9.13 -14.66
C ASP A 280 -21.08 -8.51 -13.52
N THR A 281 -20.36 -9.31 -12.75
CA THR A 281 -19.61 -8.87 -11.57
C THR A 281 -18.10 -9.11 -11.67
N GLY A 282 -17.59 -9.50 -12.83
CA GLY A 282 -16.17 -9.85 -12.95
C GLY A 282 -15.76 -10.45 -14.28
N ILE A 283 -14.59 -11.06 -14.30
CA ILE A 283 -14.02 -11.66 -15.51
C ILE A 283 -13.62 -13.09 -15.21
N ARG A 284 -14.10 -14.04 -16.02
CA ARG A 284 -13.63 -15.42 -16.01
C ARG A 284 -12.44 -15.61 -16.93
N VAL A 285 -11.41 -16.28 -16.42
CA VAL A 285 -10.17 -16.62 -17.15
C VAL A 285 -10.06 -18.11 -17.30
N GLN A 286 -9.84 -18.57 -18.52
CA GLN A 286 -9.58 -19.96 -18.85
C GLN A 286 -8.35 -20.06 -19.78
N ALA A 287 -7.36 -20.85 -19.39
CA ALA A 287 -6.16 -21.09 -20.19
C ALA A 287 -5.94 -22.60 -20.38
N ASP A 288 -6.59 -23.18 -21.39
CA ASP A 288 -6.59 -24.63 -21.68
C ASP A 288 -5.55 -25.04 -22.74
N ARG A 289 -4.73 -24.09 -23.22
CA ARG A 289 -3.78 -24.27 -24.33
C ARG A 289 -2.44 -23.64 -23.98
N ALA A 290 -1.41 -24.05 -24.72
CA ALA A 290 -0.11 -23.42 -24.65
C ALA A 290 -0.21 -21.93 -24.97
N LEU A 291 0.44 -21.10 -24.15
CA LEU A 291 0.44 -19.65 -24.26
C LEU A 291 1.42 -19.21 -25.35
N ARG A 292 1.00 -18.31 -26.23
CA ARG A 292 1.91 -17.70 -27.23
C ARG A 292 2.69 -16.54 -26.64
N SER A 293 3.93 -16.36 -27.08
CA SER A 293 4.72 -15.17 -26.76
C SER A 293 4.08 -13.89 -27.33
N VAL A 294 4.19 -12.77 -26.60
CA VAL A 294 3.71 -11.45 -27.04
C VAL A 294 4.66 -10.35 -26.58
N ASP A 295 4.75 -9.29 -27.39
CA ASP A 295 5.49 -8.09 -26.99
C ASP A 295 4.61 -7.15 -26.17
N VAL A 296 5.21 -6.51 -25.16
CA VAL A 296 4.54 -5.61 -24.24
C VAL A 296 5.33 -4.32 -24.12
N LYS A 297 4.66 -3.18 -24.23
CA LYS A 297 5.23 -1.87 -23.98
C LYS A 297 4.38 -1.13 -22.97
N THR A 298 4.95 -0.78 -21.84
CA THR A 298 4.24 0.00 -20.82
C THR A 298 4.04 1.43 -21.31
N LEU A 299 2.91 2.04 -20.96
CA LEU A 299 2.54 3.40 -21.32
C LEU A 299 1.58 3.95 -20.25
N PRO A 300 1.43 5.30 -20.12
CA PRO A 300 0.33 5.88 -19.34
C PRO A 300 -1.03 5.36 -19.80
N HIS A 301 -2.02 5.33 -18.92
CA HIS A 301 -3.37 4.86 -19.26
C HIS A 301 -3.96 5.68 -20.44
N PRO A 302 -4.62 5.05 -21.43
CA PRO A 302 -5.10 3.66 -21.50
C PRO A 302 -4.10 2.66 -22.10
N GLY A 303 -2.80 2.93 -22.09
CA GLY A 303 -1.78 1.95 -22.49
C GLY A 303 -1.53 0.87 -21.43
N PHE A 304 -0.65 -0.09 -21.75
CA PHE A 304 -0.37 -1.21 -20.85
C PHE A 304 0.24 -0.71 -19.52
N PRO A 305 -0.36 -1.04 -18.37
CA PRO A 305 0.05 -0.44 -17.10
C PRO A 305 1.38 -1.03 -16.61
N THR A 306 2.32 -0.15 -16.26
CA THR A 306 3.60 -0.55 -15.64
C THR A 306 3.43 -1.39 -14.36
N ASP A 307 2.33 -1.21 -13.64
CA ASP A 307 2.03 -2.00 -12.44
C ASP A 307 1.69 -3.48 -12.70
N MET A 308 1.43 -3.85 -13.96
CA MET A 308 1.23 -5.22 -14.41
C MET A 308 2.46 -5.81 -15.12
N GLN A 309 3.52 -5.01 -15.30
CA GLN A 309 4.67 -5.39 -16.12
C GLN A 309 5.42 -6.60 -15.54
N SER A 310 5.69 -6.63 -14.23
CA SER A 310 6.39 -7.74 -13.58
C SER A 310 5.59 -9.05 -13.62
N GLN A 311 4.28 -8.98 -13.37
CA GLN A 311 3.39 -10.14 -13.37
C GLN A 311 3.24 -10.68 -14.80
N MET A 312 3.14 -9.78 -15.79
CA MET A 312 3.14 -10.17 -17.20
C MET A 312 4.46 -10.86 -17.58
N MET A 313 5.60 -10.36 -17.10
CA MET A 313 6.88 -11.06 -17.30
C MET A 313 6.85 -12.48 -16.74
N ALA A 314 6.27 -12.72 -15.56
CA ALA A 314 6.12 -14.06 -15.00
C ALA A 314 5.33 -14.99 -15.96
N LEU A 315 4.23 -14.49 -16.54
CA LEU A 315 3.45 -15.23 -17.53
C LEU A 315 4.25 -15.54 -18.80
N LEU A 316 5.06 -14.58 -19.27
CA LEU A 316 5.87 -14.75 -20.47
C LEU A 316 6.99 -15.80 -20.28
N LEU A 317 7.43 -16.06 -19.05
CA LEU A 317 8.42 -17.13 -18.76
C LEU A 317 7.94 -18.51 -19.21
N VAL A 318 6.63 -18.77 -19.14
CA VAL A 318 6.05 -20.07 -19.52
C VAL A 318 5.42 -20.07 -20.92
N SER A 319 5.46 -18.94 -21.63
CA SER A 319 4.93 -18.83 -23.00
C SER A 319 5.85 -19.47 -24.03
N GLU A 320 5.31 -19.95 -25.15
CA GLU A 320 6.06 -20.47 -26.27
C GLU A 320 6.61 -19.32 -27.13
N GLY A 321 7.94 -19.19 -27.17
CA GLY A 321 8.65 -18.24 -28.02
C GLY A 321 9.40 -17.15 -27.26
N THR A 322 9.80 -16.12 -28.00
CA THR A 322 10.54 -14.97 -27.45
C THR A 322 9.62 -13.76 -27.38
N SER A 323 9.67 -13.06 -26.25
CA SER A 323 8.89 -11.84 -26.00
C SER A 323 9.80 -10.68 -25.68
N VAL A 324 9.40 -9.46 -26.04
CA VAL A 324 10.07 -8.23 -25.64
C VAL A 324 9.16 -7.41 -24.74
N VAL A 325 9.64 -7.07 -23.54
CA VAL A 325 8.98 -6.17 -22.60
C VAL A 325 9.76 -4.87 -22.52
N THR A 326 9.16 -3.76 -22.98
CA THR A 326 9.73 -2.42 -22.90
C THR A 326 9.03 -1.59 -21.83
N GLU A 327 9.78 -1.12 -20.84
CA GLU A 327 9.26 -0.28 -19.77
C GLU A 327 9.55 1.20 -20.07
N THR A 328 8.52 2.03 -20.28
CA THR A 328 8.71 3.47 -20.59
C THR A 328 8.36 4.42 -19.45
N VAL A 329 7.77 3.92 -18.36
CA VAL A 329 7.31 4.73 -17.23
C VAL A 329 8.38 4.80 -16.14
N PHE A 330 9.01 3.68 -15.80
CA PHE A 330 10.03 3.61 -14.74
C PHE A 330 11.36 3.05 -15.22
N GLU A 331 12.45 3.79 -15.04
CA GLU A 331 13.73 3.47 -15.71
C GLU A 331 14.37 2.17 -15.23
N ASN A 332 14.17 1.81 -13.96
CA ASN A 332 14.85 0.70 -13.29
C ASN A 332 13.88 -0.38 -12.78
N ARG A 333 12.70 -0.54 -13.41
CA ARG A 333 11.69 -1.51 -12.96
C ARG A 333 11.92 -2.93 -13.49
N PHE A 334 13.17 -3.40 -13.51
CA PHE A 334 13.52 -4.79 -13.88
C PHE A 334 14.26 -5.53 -12.76
N MET A 335 14.24 -5.03 -11.52
CA MET A 335 14.95 -5.64 -10.38
C MET A 335 14.53 -7.09 -10.09
N HIS A 336 13.31 -7.48 -10.44
CA HIS A 336 12.80 -8.85 -10.31
C HIS A 336 13.41 -9.84 -11.32
N VAL A 337 14.10 -9.37 -12.37
CA VAL A 337 14.72 -10.23 -13.38
C VAL A 337 15.81 -11.11 -12.77
N ASP A 338 16.61 -10.57 -11.85
CA ASP A 338 17.67 -11.36 -11.18
C ASP A 338 17.08 -12.44 -10.28
N GLU A 339 15.93 -12.18 -9.68
CA GLU A 339 15.20 -13.17 -8.90
C GLU A 339 14.59 -14.26 -9.78
N PHE A 340 14.03 -13.91 -10.95
CA PHE A 340 13.59 -14.90 -11.94
C PHE A 340 14.76 -15.75 -12.47
N ARG A 341 15.96 -15.19 -12.65
CA ARG A 341 17.15 -15.96 -13.07
C ARG A 341 17.54 -17.02 -12.04
N LYS A 342 17.36 -16.76 -10.73
CA LYS A 342 17.53 -17.78 -9.69
C LYS A 342 16.56 -18.95 -9.86
N MET A 343 15.39 -18.69 -10.43
CA MET A 343 14.37 -19.70 -10.79
C MET A 343 14.59 -20.31 -12.18
N ASN A 344 15.79 -20.16 -12.77
CA ASN A 344 16.17 -20.66 -14.10
C ASN A 344 15.52 -19.93 -15.30
N ALA A 345 15.02 -18.71 -15.12
CA ALA A 345 14.48 -17.92 -16.24
C ALA A 345 15.58 -17.43 -17.19
N ASN A 346 15.30 -17.49 -18.50
CA ASN A 346 16.18 -16.96 -19.54
C ASN A 346 15.75 -15.56 -20.01
N ILE A 347 16.39 -14.53 -19.42
CA ILE A 347 16.05 -13.13 -19.67
C ILE A 347 17.32 -12.32 -19.91
N LYS A 348 17.37 -11.56 -21.01
CA LYS A 348 18.40 -10.56 -21.29
C LYS A 348 17.80 -9.16 -21.18
N VAL A 349 18.40 -8.30 -20.35
CA VAL A 349 17.99 -6.89 -20.23
C VAL A 349 18.96 -6.02 -21.01
N GLU A 350 18.43 -5.13 -21.83
CA GLU A 350 19.18 -4.18 -22.65
C GLU A 350 18.49 -2.81 -22.59
N GLY A 351 19.10 -1.89 -21.83
CA GLY A 351 18.50 -0.58 -21.55
C GLY A 351 17.14 -0.71 -20.87
N ARG A 352 16.09 -0.28 -21.57
CA ARG A 352 14.70 -0.27 -21.08
C ARG A 352 13.87 -1.46 -21.56
N SER A 353 14.51 -2.45 -22.16
CA SER A 353 13.85 -3.63 -22.72
C SER A 353 14.40 -4.90 -22.08
N ALA A 354 13.50 -5.84 -21.80
CA ALA A 354 13.83 -7.21 -21.42
C ALA A 354 13.38 -8.16 -22.53
N ILE A 355 14.32 -8.96 -23.02
CA ILE A 355 14.10 -10.04 -23.98
C ILE A 355 13.95 -11.33 -23.18
N ILE A 356 12.79 -11.95 -23.27
CA ILE A 356 12.41 -13.12 -22.48
C ILE A 356 12.27 -14.30 -23.42
N THR A 357 13.04 -15.37 -23.19
CA THR A 357 12.86 -16.63 -23.90
C THR A 357 12.00 -17.54 -23.04
N GLY A 358 10.73 -17.71 -23.40
CA GLY A 358 9.77 -18.48 -22.63
C GLY A 358 9.85 -20.00 -22.92
N GLY A 359 9.14 -20.78 -22.12
CA GLY A 359 9.07 -22.24 -22.22
C GLY A 359 10.26 -22.96 -21.59
N VAL A 360 11.12 -22.23 -20.86
CA VAL A 360 12.20 -22.82 -20.08
C VAL A 360 11.63 -23.35 -18.75
N PRO A 361 11.94 -24.60 -18.35
CA PRO A 361 11.51 -25.12 -17.06
C PRO A 361 12.00 -24.26 -15.91
N LEU A 362 11.06 -23.72 -15.11
CA LEU A 362 11.37 -22.97 -13.90
C LEU A 362 11.62 -23.92 -12.74
N HIS A 363 12.53 -23.53 -11.85
CA HIS A 363 12.83 -24.29 -10.62
C HIS A 363 12.54 -23.45 -9.38
N GLY A 364 12.05 -24.11 -8.34
CA GLY A 364 11.84 -23.52 -7.04
C GLY A 364 13.15 -23.01 -6.46
N ALA A 365 13.13 -21.79 -5.92
CA ALA A 365 14.31 -21.13 -5.38
C ALA A 365 13.95 -20.20 -4.21
N LYS A 366 14.97 -19.77 -3.47
CA LYS A 366 14.84 -18.68 -2.49
C LYS A 366 15.00 -17.35 -3.20
N VAL A 367 13.94 -16.55 -3.21
CA VAL A 367 13.87 -15.26 -3.91
C VAL A 367 13.38 -14.17 -2.99
N THR A 368 13.71 -12.92 -3.31
CA THR A 368 13.36 -11.76 -2.47
C THR A 368 12.57 -10.73 -3.27
N ALA A 369 11.39 -10.35 -2.78
CA ALA A 369 10.64 -9.25 -3.34
C ALA A 369 11.44 -7.94 -3.23
N THR A 370 11.67 -7.27 -4.36
CA THR A 370 12.39 -5.99 -4.46
C THR A 370 11.46 -4.78 -4.47
N ASP A 371 10.21 -5.01 -4.87
CA ASP A 371 9.11 -4.05 -4.81
C ASP A 371 7.76 -4.79 -4.71
N LEU A 372 6.70 -4.01 -4.52
CA LEU A 372 5.33 -4.51 -4.33
C LEU A 372 4.87 -5.46 -5.45
N ARG A 373 5.08 -5.09 -6.72
CA ARG A 373 4.56 -5.86 -7.87
C ARG A 373 5.52 -6.99 -8.26
N ALA A 374 6.82 -6.78 -8.05
CA ALA A 374 7.83 -7.84 -8.14
C ALA A 374 7.52 -9.03 -7.22
N GLY A 375 7.13 -8.78 -5.97
CA GLY A 375 6.79 -9.87 -5.04
C GLY A 375 5.63 -10.74 -5.53
N ALA A 376 4.55 -10.12 -6.02
CA ALA A 376 3.44 -10.87 -6.62
C ALA A 376 3.84 -11.63 -7.89
N ALA A 377 4.74 -11.07 -8.70
CA ALA A 377 5.26 -11.75 -9.88
C ALA A 377 6.10 -12.99 -9.53
N LEU A 378 6.92 -12.92 -8.47
CA LEU A 378 7.67 -14.06 -7.94
C LEU A 378 6.75 -15.15 -7.41
N ILE A 379 5.68 -14.78 -6.70
CA ILE A 379 4.65 -15.73 -6.26
C ILE A 379 4.02 -16.41 -7.49
N CYS A 380 3.63 -15.65 -8.52
CA CYS A 380 3.06 -16.20 -9.75
C CYS A 380 4.01 -17.19 -10.44
N ALA A 381 5.30 -16.86 -10.58
CA ALA A 381 6.30 -17.76 -11.13
C ALA A 381 6.46 -19.03 -10.27
N GLY A 382 6.36 -18.90 -8.94
CA GLY A 382 6.43 -20.04 -8.01
C GLY A 382 5.27 -21.02 -8.16
N LEU A 383 4.10 -20.59 -8.66
CA LEU A 383 2.94 -21.48 -8.87
C LEU A 383 3.18 -22.56 -9.93
N VAL A 384 4.16 -22.35 -10.83
CA VAL A 384 4.47 -23.24 -11.95
C VAL A 384 5.89 -23.80 -11.92
N ALA A 385 6.72 -23.34 -10.98
CA ALA A 385 8.09 -23.81 -10.82
C ALA A 385 8.15 -25.22 -10.23
N ASP A 386 9.11 -26.03 -10.70
CA ASP A 386 9.36 -27.37 -10.15
C ASP A 386 10.03 -27.27 -8.78
N GLY A 387 9.39 -27.86 -7.76
CA GLY A 387 9.85 -27.81 -6.37
C GLY A 387 9.27 -26.64 -5.56
N GLU A 388 10.02 -26.21 -4.54
CA GLU A 388 9.56 -25.23 -3.55
C GLU A 388 10.23 -23.86 -3.78
N THR A 389 9.40 -22.81 -3.85
CA THR A 389 9.84 -21.41 -3.94
C THR A 389 9.59 -20.72 -2.61
N GLU A 390 10.62 -20.12 -2.02
CA GLU A 390 10.50 -19.28 -0.82
C GLU A 390 10.62 -17.81 -1.22
N VAL A 391 9.55 -17.04 -1.06
CA VAL A 391 9.51 -15.60 -1.35
C VAL A 391 9.65 -14.81 -0.04
N GLY A 392 10.80 -14.16 0.13
CA GLY A 392 11.07 -13.21 1.21
C GLY A 392 10.76 -11.75 0.84
N GLY A 393 10.96 -10.82 1.77
CA GLY A 393 10.70 -9.40 1.55
C GLY A 393 9.21 -9.03 1.56
N LEU A 394 8.40 -9.75 2.37
CA LEU A 394 6.94 -9.65 2.35
C LEU A 394 6.39 -8.26 2.69
N HIS A 395 7.13 -7.45 3.43
CA HIS A 395 6.78 -6.05 3.69
C HIS A 395 6.59 -5.23 2.40
N HIS A 396 7.13 -5.67 1.25
CA HIS A 396 6.79 -5.09 -0.04
C HIS A 396 5.43 -5.53 -0.55
N VAL A 397 5.10 -6.83 -0.44
CA VAL A 397 3.84 -7.44 -0.91
C VAL A 397 2.65 -6.92 -0.10
N ASP A 398 2.79 -6.86 1.22
CA ASP A 398 1.75 -6.46 2.18
C ASP A 398 1.28 -5.00 1.99
N ARG A 399 2.04 -4.19 1.23
CA ARG A 399 1.67 -2.82 0.88
C ARG A 399 0.63 -2.70 -0.22
N GLY A 400 0.28 -3.79 -0.90
CA GLY A 400 -0.63 -3.71 -2.05
C GLY A 400 -1.35 -4.99 -2.45
N TYR A 401 -1.27 -6.03 -1.62
CA TYR A 401 -2.15 -7.20 -1.72
C TYR A 401 -2.61 -7.61 -0.33
N VAL A 402 -3.92 -7.77 -0.16
CA VAL A 402 -4.52 -8.27 1.09
C VAL A 402 -4.62 -9.79 0.99
N ASP A 403 -3.91 -10.50 1.87
CA ASP A 403 -3.90 -11.96 2.00
C ASP A 403 -3.78 -12.71 0.66
N ILE A 404 -2.77 -12.35 -0.15
CA ILE A 404 -2.55 -13.00 -1.45
C ILE A 404 -2.34 -14.52 -1.32
N ALA A 405 -1.68 -14.97 -0.25
CA ALA A 405 -1.44 -16.37 0.01
C ALA A 405 -2.75 -17.12 0.31
N GLY A 406 -3.58 -16.61 1.22
CA GLY A 406 -4.87 -17.22 1.53
C GLY A 406 -5.82 -17.26 0.32
N LYS A 407 -5.86 -16.19 -0.48
CA LYS A 407 -6.64 -16.15 -1.73
C LYS A 407 -6.19 -17.18 -2.76
N LEU A 408 -4.88 -17.32 -2.97
CA LEU A 408 -4.34 -18.33 -3.89
C LEU A 408 -4.55 -19.75 -3.37
N ALA A 409 -4.40 -19.98 -2.06
CA ALA A 409 -4.69 -21.26 -1.42
C ALA A 409 -6.17 -21.66 -1.59
N ALA A 410 -7.09 -20.70 -1.45
CA ALA A 410 -8.52 -20.91 -1.68
C ALA A 410 -8.85 -21.29 -3.14
N LEU A 411 -8.00 -20.91 -4.10
CA LEU A 411 -8.08 -21.32 -5.50
C LEU A 411 -7.37 -22.66 -5.78
N GLY A 412 -6.81 -23.33 -4.77
CA GLY A 412 -6.18 -24.64 -4.89
C GLY A 412 -4.65 -24.64 -4.98
N ALA A 413 -3.98 -23.49 -4.86
CA ALA A 413 -2.51 -23.45 -4.82
C ALA A 413 -1.94 -24.16 -3.58
N ASP A 414 -0.75 -24.76 -3.70
CA ASP A 414 0.05 -25.18 -2.54
C ASP A 414 0.89 -24.00 -2.06
N ILE A 415 0.29 -23.16 -1.23
CA ILE A 415 0.90 -21.90 -0.79
C ILE A 415 0.54 -21.63 0.66
N HIS A 416 1.52 -21.20 1.44
CA HIS A 416 1.29 -20.75 2.81
C HIS A 416 2.31 -19.68 3.21
N ARG A 417 1.92 -18.84 4.17
CA ARG A 417 2.81 -17.87 4.82
C ARG A 417 3.36 -18.48 6.10
N THR A 418 4.67 -18.44 6.30
CA THR A 418 5.29 -18.85 7.57
C THR A 418 5.43 -17.64 8.49
N ALA A 419 5.12 -17.82 9.77
CA ALA A 419 5.27 -16.78 10.79
C ALA A 419 6.74 -16.53 11.15
N ASP A 420 7.01 -15.37 11.74
CA ASP A 420 8.29 -15.10 12.39
C ASP A 420 8.43 -16.02 13.61
N GLU A 421 9.42 -16.91 13.61
CA GLU A 421 10.00 -17.34 14.87
C GLU A 421 10.75 -16.14 15.45
N VAL A 422 10.11 -15.48 16.42
CA VAL A 422 10.80 -14.56 17.32
C VAL A 422 11.74 -15.42 18.15
N GLU A 423 13.03 -15.44 17.80
CA GLU A 423 14.04 -15.83 18.76
C GLU A 423 13.93 -14.83 19.92
N VAL A 424 13.31 -15.27 21.01
CA VAL A 424 13.53 -14.65 22.31
C VAL A 424 15.00 -14.93 22.60
N GLN A 425 15.88 -14.00 22.20
CA GLN A 425 17.17 -13.90 22.86
C GLN A 425 16.83 -13.60 24.31
N GLU A 426 16.86 -14.64 25.14
CA GLU A 426 17.12 -14.52 26.55
C GLU A 426 18.44 -13.76 26.69
N ILE A 427 18.38 -12.43 26.69
CA ILE A 427 19.40 -11.61 27.31
C ILE A 427 19.22 -11.82 28.81
N VAL A 428 19.70 -12.97 29.31
CA VAL A 428 20.06 -13.08 30.71
C VAL A 428 21.36 -12.28 30.85
N GLU A 429 21.23 -10.98 31.11
CA GLU A 429 22.32 -10.25 31.74
C GLU A 429 22.57 -10.90 33.12
N PRO A 430 23.78 -11.39 33.43
CA PRO A 430 24.11 -11.82 34.77
C PRO A 430 24.41 -10.58 35.63
N ILE A 431 23.41 -9.74 35.89
CA ILE A 431 23.56 -8.58 36.78
C ILE A 431 22.39 -8.49 37.78
N VAL A 432 22.04 -9.59 38.46
CA VAL A 432 21.39 -9.53 39.80
C VAL A 432 21.75 -10.76 40.66
N LEU A 433 23.01 -11.19 40.66
CA LEU A 433 23.50 -12.18 41.65
C LEU A 433 24.82 -11.77 42.33
N SER A 434 25.34 -10.58 42.04
CA SER A 434 26.50 -9.98 42.73
C SER A 434 26.11 -8.89 43.74
N SER A 435 24.90 -8.34 43.66
CA SER A 435 24.37 -7.34 44.61
C SER A 435 23.67 -7.97 45.83
N LEU A 436 23.26 -9.24 45.76
CA LEU A 436 22.70 -9.99 46.90
C LEU A 436 23.73 -10.84 47.66
N ARG A 437 24.96 -10.97 47.16
CA ARG A 437 26.08 -11.59 47.90
C ARG A 437 26.95 -10.59 48.66
N LYS A 438 26.90 -9.30 48.34
CA LYS A 438 27.60 -8.24 49.10
C LYS A 438 26.82 -7.67 50.28
N SER A 439 25.52 -7.94 50.39
CA SER A 439 24.71 -7.60 51.57
C SER A 439 24.64 -8.71 52.61
N ALA A 440 24.94 -9.97 52.25
CA ALA A 440 24.93 -11.10 53.18
C ALA A 440 26.27 -11.31 53.94
N GLU A 441 27.39 -10.76 53.46
CA GLU A 441 28.70 -10.81 54.16
C GLU A 441 28.96 -9.58 55.05
N ALA A 442 28.06 -8.59 55.10
CA ALA A 442 28.20 -7.40 55.94
C ALA A 442 27.45 -7.49 57.28
N ASP A 443 26.48 -8.42 57.42
CA ASP A 443 25.65 -8.56 58.63
C ASP A 443 26.15 -9.64 59.62
N GLU A 444 27.17 -10.44 59.27
CA GLU A 444 27.76 -11.44 60.18
C GLU A 444 28.90 -10.91 61.07
N VAL A 445 29.29 -9.64 60.93
CA VAL A 445 30.40 -9.05 61.73
C VAL A 445 29.91 -8.18 62.90
N HIS A 446 28.59 -7.98 63.05
CA HIS A 446 28.05 -7.09 64.11
C HIS A 446 27.19 -7.74 65.20
N VAL A 447 27.07 -9.08 65.27
CA VAL A 447 26.29 -9.78 66.32
C VAL A 447 27.14 -10.70 67.19
N ALA A 448 28.43 -10.39 67.35
CA ALA A 448 29.34 -11.11 68.26
C ALA A 448 30.14 -10.15 69.15
N ALA A 449 29.49 -9.15 69.76
CA ALA A 449 30.06 -8.38 70.88
C ALA A 449 28.99 -7.55 71.60
N ALA A 450 28.06 -8.19 72.32
CA ALA A 450 27.43 -7.69 73.56
C ALA A 450 26.29 -8.62 74.01
N ALA A 451 26.67 -9.80 74.51
CA ALA A 451 25.85 -10.50 75.49
C ALA A 451 26.17 -9.90 76.87
N ALA A 452 25.18 -9.35 77.57
CA ALA A 452 25.02 -9.41 79.04
C ALA A 452 23.84 -8.53 79.50
N SER A 453 23.07 -9.05 80.48
CA SER A 453 21.89 -8.49 81.16
C SER A 453 20.57 -8.55 80.35
N GLU A 454 19.47 -9.13 80.81
CA GLU A 454 19.08 -9.71 82.09
C GLU A 454 17.91 -10.69 81.87
N GLU A 455 17.88 -11.73 82.69
CA GLU A 455 16.83 -12.73 82.81
C GLU A 455 15.56 -12.16 83.45
N GLU A 456 14.42 -12.79 83.12
CA GLU A 456 13.39 -13.33 84.03
C GLU A 456 11.95 -12.96 83.62
N GLY A 457 11.03 -13.94 83.75
CA GLY A 457 9.64 -13.63 84.09
C GLY A 457 8.48 -14.17 83.23
N TYR A 458 8.44 -15.49 82.99
CA TYR A 458 7.35 -16.42 83.35
C TYR A 458 5.82 -16.02 83.29
N LYS A 459 5.00 -16.98 82.79
CA LYS A 459 3.54 -17.29 82.95
C LYS A 459 2.52 -16.40 82.20
N ALA A 460 1.60 -16.90 81.34
CA ALA A 460 0.58 -17.98 81.38
C ALA A 460 -0.81 -17.53 81.86
N GLU A 461 -1.85 -18.14 81.24
CA GLU A 461 -3.31 -18.20 81.51
C GLU A 461 -4.16 -17.64 80.35
N GLU A 462 -4.92 -18.47 79.61
CA GLU A 462 -6.29 -18.98 79.91
C GLU A 462 -7.31 -17.85 80.05
N GLN A 463 -8.55 -17.85 79.55
CA GLN A 463 -9.40 -18.70 78.70
C GLN A 463 -10.73 -17.90 78.57
N VAL A 464 -11.54 -18.14 77.51
CA VAL A 464 -13.04 -18.09 77.54
C VAL A 464 -13.67 -16.67 77.62
N ALA A 465 -14.72 -16.24 76.89
CA ALA A 465 -15.67 -16.80 75.92
C ALA A 465 -16.61 -15.67 75.41
N VAL A 466 -17.21 -15.86 74.21
CA VAL A 466 -18.65 -15.63 73.85
C VAL A 466 -19.13 -14.15 73.85
N GLU A 467 -19.89 -13.59 72.91
CA GLU A 467 -20.87 -14.06 71.92
C GLU A 467 -21.10 -12.96 70.86
N ASP A 468 -21.51 -13.39 69.66
CA ASP A 468 -22.48 -12.81 68.72
C ASP A 468 -22.74 -11.28 68.65
N VAL A 469 -22.75 -10.76 67.42
CA VAL A 469 -24.00 -10.44 66.66
C VAL A 469 -23.58 -9.69 65.39
N GLU A 470 -23.69 -10.36 64.25
CA GLU A 470 -24.05 -9.73 62.97
C GLU A 470 -25.58 -9.56 62.93
N PRO A 471 -26.20 -8.64 62.15
CA PRO A 471 -25.98 -8.68 60.70
C PRO A 471 -26.23 -7.41 59.86
N THR A 472 -25.91 -7.59 58.58
CA THR A 472 -26.63 -7.16 57.36
C THR A 472 -26.40 -5.79 56.70
N LEU A 473 -25.98 -5.94 55.43
CA LEU A 473 -26.49 -5.34 54.18
C LEU A 473 -25.93 -3.98 53.72
N ALA A 474 -25.01 -4.05 52.75
CA ALA A 474 -25.22 -3.60 51.37
C ALA A 474 -24.31 -4.40 50.41
#